data_AF-A0A9N9W7L6-F1
#
_entry.id   AF-A0A9N9W7L6-F1
#
_cell.length_a   1.000
_cell.length_b   1.000
_cell.length_c   1.000
_cell.angle_alpha   90.00
_cell.angle_beta   90.00
_cell.angle_gamma   90.00
#
_symmetry.space_group_name_H-M   'P 1'
#
loop_
_entity.id
_entity.type
_entity.pdbx_description
1 polymer ?
#
loop_
_entity_poly.entity_id
_entity_poly.type
_entity_poly.pdbx_seq_one_letter_code
_entity_poly.pdbx_strand_id
1 'polypeptide(L)'
;MDPDIKLAEKASTAGNSRKRKTPVQKSKITEEPAKKAKVVKSECTKQSKPKLKKEDTLKTKTSKSSEKSRDCDYSGDTNDVFDANICWNEAEMLSYTEKIPQILAENFINLLKEGCTLPFIARYRKAVVDNLMPDKLQNLYDSYQNVSFLKKKIKSVLETLNKTKKITNDIEKSILNARSLSELDLIYAPLKSHSLSLAERARNLGLEPYAIKALNGESINLNMLCTDNEDLSTADKVDAHLTHIVADIIHKDTRVLEQIRSIKDETRFTIQSSRTKSTTKGKNEDKITKVDSKSDPETYKLYFDWKCPAQFIKPHQTLALNRGEDEKILSVKVVIPDWFYNKLERYYN
;
A
#
# COMPACT_ATOMS: atom_id res chain seq x y z
N MET A 1 -24.17 -35.60 69.08
CA MET A 1 -25.48 -34.93 68.95
C MET A 1 -25.71 -34.70 67.46
N ASP A 2 -26.06 -35.77 66.76
CA ASP A 2 -26.94 -35.72 65.59
C ASP A 2 -28.39 -35.55 66.12
N PRO A 3 -29.44 -35.23 65.31
CA PRO A 3 -29.57 -35.56 63.88
C PRO A 3 -30.38 -34.52 63.04
N ASP A 4 -30.83 -34.64 61.78
CA ASP A 4 -31.19 -35.75 60.88
C ASP A 4 -31.21 -35.30 59.37
N ILE A 5 -30.63 -36.13 58.47
CA ILE A 5 -31.21 -36.83 57.26
C ILE A 5 -31.89 -35.96 56.15
N LYS A 6 -31.57 -36.03 54.83
CA LYS A 6 -31.67 -37.12 53.79
C LYS A 6 -30.86 -36.75 52.52
N LEU A 7 -29.91 -37.57 52.04
CA LEU A 7 -30.06 -38.76 51.15
C LEU A 7 -30.73 -38.43 49.79
N ALA A 8 -30.26 -38.84 48.61
CA ALA A 8 -29.12 -39.67 48.20
C ALA A 8 -28.92 -39.58 46.67
N GLU A 9 -27.70 -39.86 46.24
CA GLU A 9 -27.29 -40.28 44.90
C GLU A 9 -28.12 -41.46 44.35
N LYS A 10 -28.12 -41.62 43.02
CA LYS A 10 -27.53 -42.83 42.40
C LYS A 10 -27.30 -42.70 40.90
N ALA A 11 -26.12 -43.20 40.52
CA ALA A 11 -25.57 -43.36 39.20
C ALA A 11 -26.09 -44.59 38.45
N SER A 12 -25.45 -44.88 37.30
CA SER A 12 -25.53 -46.04 36.39
C SER A 12 -26.39 -45.79 35.13
N THR A 13 -26.04 -46.20 33.91
CA THR A 13 -25.13 -47.28 33.49
C THR A 13 -24.71 -47.12 32.02
N ALA A 14 -23.66 -47.88 31.68
CA ALA A 14 -22.97 -48.06 30.41
C ALA A 14 -23.77 -48.28 29.11
N GLY A 15 -23.10 -47.95 28.00
CA GLY A 15 -22.93 -48.83 26.84
C GLY A 15 -23.99 -48.78 25.74
N ASN A 16 -23.61 -48.34 24.53
CA ASN A 16 -23.35 -49.30 23.45
C ASN A 16 -22.84 -48.61 22.18
N SER A 17 -21.92 -49.30 21.54
CA SER A 17 -21.40 -49.08 20.20
C SER A 17 -22.49 -49.30 19.14
N ARG A 18 -22.43 -48.52 18.04
CA ARG A 18 -22.87 -48.98 16.71
C ARG A 18 -22.37 -48.06 15.59
N LYS A 19 -21.43 -48.61 14.82
CA LYS A 19 -21.15 -48.22 13.42
C LYS A 19 -22.46 -48.17 12.63
N ARG A 20 -22.71 -47.11 11.88
CA ARG A 20 -23.51 -47.19 10.65
C ARG A 20 -22.80 -46.46 9.51
N LYS A 21 -22.76 -47.21 8.41
CA LYS A 21 -22.17 -46.90 7.11
C LYS A 21 -22.86 -45.73 6.43
N THR A 22 -22.11 -45.13 5.52
CA THR A 22 -22.47 -44.18 4.46
C THR A 22 -23.76 -44.54 3.71
N PRO A 23 -24.31 -43.57 2.93
CA PRO A 23 -24.17 -43.78 1.50
C PRO A 23 -23.63 -42.55 0.75
N VAL A 24 -22.72 -42.89 -0.16
CA VAL A 24 -22.26 -42.12 -1.30
C VAL A 24 -23.46 -41.81 -2.22
N GLN A 25 -23.64 -40.55 -2.62
CA GLN A 25 -24.39 -40.23 -3.84
C GLN A 25 -23.39 -39.88 -4.96
N LYS A 26 -23.30 -40.81 -5.91
CA LYS A 26 -22.79 -40.58 -7.26
C LYS A 26 -23.93 -39.96 -8.07
N SER A 27 -23.69 -38.83 -8.73
CA SER A 27 -24.39 -38.46 -9.95
C SER A 27 -23.38 -38.38 -11.08
N LYS A 28 -23.65 -39.16 -12.12
CA LYS A 28 -22.83 -39.40 -13.31
C LYS A 28 -23.71 -39.05 -14.52
N ILE A 29 -23.07 -38.61 -15.62
CA ILE A 29 -23.55 -38.61 -17.02
C ILE A 29 -24.40 -37.35 -17.34
N THR A 30 -24.09 -36.52 -18.33
CA THR A 30 -23.85 -36.81 -19.77
C THR A 30 -22.87 -35.84 -20.46
N GLU A 31 -21.89 -36.40 -21.16
CA GLU A 31 -21.23 -35.80 -22.35
C GLU A 31 -21.93 -36.28 -23.63
N GLU A 32 -21.59 -35.61 -24.75
CA GLU A 32 -21.71 -35.96 -26.19
C GLU A 32 -22.69 -35.10 -27.05
N PRO A 33 -22.48 -34.96 -28.40
CA PRO A 33 -21.26 -34.47 -29.07
C PRO A 33 -21.53 -33.55 -30.31
N ALA A 34 -20.44 -32.91 -30.79
CA ALA A 34 -20.04 -32.55 -32.17
C ALA A 34 -21.03 -32.01 -33.23
N LYS A 35 -20.65 -30.88 -33.88
CA LYS A 35 -20.74 -30.71 -35.36
C LYS A 35 -19.57 -29.90 -35.95
N LYS A 36 -18.86 -30.52 -36.88
CA LYS A 36 -17.93 -29.93 -37.88
C LYS A 36 -18.70 -29.50 -39.13
N ALA A 37 -18.25 -28.46 -39.84
CA ALA A 37 -18.53 -28.21 -41.26
C ALA A 37 -17.28 -27.59 -41.92
N LYS A 38 -16.59 -28.33 -42.82
CA LYS A 38 -16.51 -28.14 -44.31
C LYS A 38 -16.17 -26.70 -44.72
N VAL A 39 -14.92 -26.39 -45.08
CA VAL A 39 -14.28 -26.56 -46.40
C VAL A 39 -15.13 -26.04 -47.56
N VAL A 40 -14.72 -24.89 -48.11
CA VAL A 40 -14.97 -24.48 -49.50
C VAL A 40 -13.62 -24.10 -50.10
N LYS A 41 -13.27 -24.80 -51.18
CA LYS A 41 -12.18 -24.49 -52.11
C LYS A 41 -12.65 -23.39 -53.06
N SER A 42 -11.78 -22.45 -53.39
CA SER A 42 -11.78 -21.81 -54.71
C SER A 42 -10.35 -21.81 -55.24
N GLU A 43 -10.16 -22.54 -56.32
CA GLU A 43 -8.98 -22.49 -57.19
C GLU A 43 -9.07 -21.22 -58.05
N CYS A 44 -7.94 -20.55 -58.29
CA CYS A 44 -7.63 -20.03 -59.62
C CYS A 44 -6.13 -19.71 -59.78
N THR A 45 -5.47 -20.57 -60.55
CA THR A 45 -4.40 -20.32 -61.54
C THR A 45 -3.08 -19.62 -61.16
N LYS A 46 -2.05 -20.48 -61.15
CA LYS A 46 -0.75 -20.42 -61.85
C LYS A 46 -0.39 -19.12 -62.60
N GLN A 47 0.86 -18.72 -62.37
CA GLN A 47 1.96 -18.34 -63.29
C GLN A 47 2.77 -17.25 -62.57
N SER A 48 4.09 -17.12 -62.59
CA SER A 48 5.25 -17.79 -63.17
C SER A 48 6.46 -17.03 -62.60
N LYS A 49 7.55 -17.69 -62.17
CA LYS A 49 8.86 -17.02 -62.07
C LYS A 49 9.45 -16.91 -63.48
N PRO A 50 10.23 -15.86 -63.77
CA PRO A 50 11.67 -16.14 -63.87
C PRO A 50 12.57 -15.03 -63.27
N LYS A 51 13.76 -15.47 -62.86
CA LYS A 51 14.97 -14.67 -62.62
C LYS A 51 15.56 -14.21 -63.96
N LEU A 52 16.26 -13.07 -64.00
CA LEU A 52 17.67 -12.90 -64.42
C LEU A 52 18.05 -11.41 -64.62
N LYS A 53 19.25 -11.04 -64.09
CA LYS A 53 20.36 -10.20 -64.66
C LYS A 53 20.02 -8.82 -65.28
N LYS A 54 20.86 -7.77 -65.30
CA LYS A 54 22.25 -7.45 -64.95
C LYS A 54 22.40 -5.92 -65.09
N GLU A 55 23.38 -5.34 -64.39
CA GLU A 55 24.31 -4.24 -64.77
C GLU A 55 23.79 -3.02 -65.56
N ASP A 56 24.05 -1.79 -65.06
CA ASP A 56 25.12 -0.96 -65.64
C ASP A 56 25.45 0.36 -64.88
N THR A 57 26.76 0.53 -64.65
CA THR A 57 27.64 1.74 -64.70
C THR A 57 27.21 3.08 -64.04
N LEU A 58 27.91 3.57 -62.99
CA LEU A 58 29.24 4.25 -62.91
C LEU A 58 29.24 5.77 -63.23
N LYS A 59 29.72 6.57 -62.25
CA LYS A 59 30.68 7.70 -62.37
C LYS A 59 31.00 8.27 -60.97
N THR A 60 32.16 7.95 -60.36
CA THR A 60 33.42 8.74 -60.30
C THR A 60 33.26 10.11 -59.63
N LYS A 61 33.98 10.53 -58.57
CA LYS A 61 35.42 10.60 -58.22
C LYS A 61 35.47 11.06 -56.73
N THR A 62 36.47 10.85 -55.86
CA THR A 62 37.93 11.03 -56.00
C THR A 62 38.67 10.40 -54.80
N SER A 63 39.87 9.90 -55.09
CA SER A 63 40.98 9.40 -54.26
C SER A 63 41.37 10.25 -53.03
N LYS A 64 42.04 9.76 -51.97
CA LYS A 64 43.40 9.16 -51.95
C LYS A 64 43.71 8.53 -50.57
N SER A 65 44.47 7.44 -50.60
CA SER A 65 44.92 6.57 -49.51
C SER A 65 46.27 6.98 -48.90
N SER A 66 46.50 6.68 -47.62
CA SER A 66 47.81 6.28 -47.08
C SER A 66 47.66 5.49 -45.77
N GLU A 67 48.39 4.38 -45.68
CA GLU A 67 48.33 3.30 -44.69
C GLU A 67 49.10 3.56 -43.38
N LYS A 68 48.93 2.61 -42.43
CA LYS A 68 49.64 2.34 -41.15
C LYS A 68 48.96 2.95 -39.93
N SER A 69 48.79 2.29 -38.79
CA SER A 69 49.22 0.99 -38.27
C SER A 69 48.32 0.67 -37.06
N ARG A 70 48.13 -0.60 -36.75
CA ARG A 70 47.51 -1.02 -35.48
C ARG A 70 48.41 -0.55 -34.36
N ASP A 71 47.84 0.14 -33.38
CA ASP A 71 48.19 -0.01 -31.96
C ASP A 71 46.94 0.30 -31.13
N CYS A 72 46.67 -0.61 -30.22
CA CYS A 72 45.59 -0.60 -29.26
C CYS A 72 46.04 0.20 -28.04
N ASP A 73 45.45 1.36 -27.79
CA ASP A 73 45.57 2.04 -26.52
C ASP A 73 44.19 2.28 -25.91
N TYR A 74 43.97 1.54 -24.82
CA TYR A 74 42.87 1.63 -23.89
C TYR A 74 42.99 2.97 -23.15
N SER A 75 42.40 4.03 -23.69
CA SER A 75 42.10 5.24 -22.94
C SER A 75 40.68 5.10 -22.37
N GLY A 76 40.60 4.86 -21.05
CA GLY A 76 39.35 4.79 -20.32
C GLY A 76 38.56 6.09 -20.48
N ASP A 77 37.50 6.01 -21.26
CA ASP A 77 36.52 7.07 -21.44
C ASP A 77 35.49 6.93 -20.32
N THR A 78 35.83 7.40 -19.11
CA THR A 78 34.85 7.64 -18.05
C THR A 78 34.04 8.89 -18.41
N ASN A 79 33.26 8.80 -19.48
CA ASN A 79 32.17 9.72 -19.75
C ASN A 79 30.87 9.13 -19.18
N ASP A 80 30.86 8.83 -17.88
CA ASP A 80 29.63 8.84 -17.08
C ASP A 80 29.38 10.29 -16.65
N VAL A 81 29.21 11.18 -17.63
CA VAL A 81 28.40 12.36 -17.40
C VAL A 81 26.99 11.81 -17.24
N PHE A 82 26.58 11.57 -15.99
CA PHE A 82 25.17 11.38 -15.67
C PHE A 82 24.43 12.53 -16.35
N ASP A 83 23.68 12.23 -17.41
CA ASP A 83 22.86 13.18 -18.14
C ASP A 83 21.77 13.69 -17.20
N ALA A 84 22.14 14.62 -16.32
CA ALA A 84 21.32 15.22 -15.27
C ALA A 84 20.25 16.16 -15.84
N ASN A 85 20.07 16.17 -17.16
CA ASN A 85 19.14 17.02 -17.89
C ASN A 85 17.98 16.25 -18.56
N ILE A 86 17.85 14.93 -18.34
CA ILE A 86 16.75 14.15 -18.94
C ILE A 86 15.50 14.22 -18.06
N CYS A 87 14.65 15.22 -18.30
CA CYS A 87 13.29 15.21 -17.79
C CYS A 87 12.47 14.16 -18.56
N TRP A 88 12.30 12.97 -17.97
CA TRP A 88 11.61 11.85 -18.62
C TRP A 88 10.20 12.25 -19.10
N ASN A 89 9.90 11.95 -20.36
CA ASN A 89 8.53 12.07 -20.86
C ASN A 89 7.64 10.90 -20.38
N GLU A 90 6.31 11.07 -20.36
CA GLU A 90 5.36 9.99 -20.02
C GLU A 90 5.56 8.76 -20.91
N ALA A 91 5.78 9.00 -22.21
CA ALA A 91 6.01 7.94 -23.19
C ALA A 91 7.36 7.24 -23.02
N GLU A 92 8.41 7.96 -22.63
CA GLU A 92 9.74 7.40 -22.37
C GLU A 92 9.74 6.50 -21.13
N MET A 93 9.07 6.94 -20.06
CA MET A 93 8.89 6.11 -18.86
C MET A 93 8.07 4.86 -19.17
N LEU A 94 7.01 4.98 -19.97
CA LEU A 94 6.18 3.83 -20.34
C LEU A 94 6.94 2.85 -21.25
N SER A 95 7.73 3.39 -22.19
CA SER A 95 8.65 2.62 -23.04
C SER A 95 9.67 1.83 -22.21
N TYR A 96 10.29 2.47 -21.22
CA TYR A 96 11.29 1.83 -20.36
C TYR A 96 10.69 0.74 -19.46
N THR A 97 9.51 0.98 -18.89
CA THR A 97 8.83 0.04 -17.98
C THR A 97 8.34 -1.22 -18.69
N GLU A 98 7.65 -1.05 -19.81
CA GLU A 98 7.05 -2.18 -20.56
C GLU A 98 7.98 -2.74 -21.66
N LYS A 99 9.14 -2.10 -21.90
CA LYS A 99 10.11 -2.45 -22.96
C LYS A 99 9.49 -2.43 -24.36
N ILE A 100 8.79 -1.36 -24.67
CA ILE A 100 8.06 -1.14 -25.93
C ILE A 100 8.69 0.05 -26.66
N PRO A 101 8.72 0.10 -28.01
CA PRO A 101 9.24 1.28 -28.72
C PRO A 101 8.50 2.58 -28.31
N GLN A 102 9.27 3.65 -28.14
CA GLN A 102 8.76 4.96 -27.69
C GLN A 102 7.61 5.49 -28.55
N ILE A 103 7.71 5.35 -29.88
CA ILE A 103 6.67 5.78 -30.84
C ILE A 103 5.33 5.08 -30.55
N LEU A 104 5.36 3.80 -30.16
CA LEU A 104 4.13 3.06 -29.84
C LEU A 104 3.53 3.57 -28.52
N ALA A 105 4.36 3.85 -27.51
CA ALA A 105 3.91 4.43 -26.25
C ALA A 105 3.26 5.81 -26.48
N GLU A 106 3.86 6.67 -27.31
CA GLU A 106 3.30 7.97 -27.68
C GLU A 106 1.94 7.83 -28.37
N ASN A 107 1.84 6.95 -29.36
CA ASN A 107 0.59 6.68 -30.08
C ASN A 107 -0.50 6.19 -29.12
N PHE A 108 -0.17 5.27 -28.22
CA PHE A 108 -1.10 4.75 -27.23
C PHE A 108 -1.60 5.83 -26.27
N ILE A 109 -0.68 6.67 -25.76
CA ILE A 109 -1.02 7.79 -24.88
C ILE A 109 -1.91 8.81 -25.60
N ASN A 110 -1.63 9.11 -26.86
CA ASN A 110 -2.44 10.02 -27.66
C ASN A 110 -3.87 9.50 -27.83
N LEU A 111 -4.05 8.20 -28.14
CA LEU A 111 -5.37 7.59 -28.22
C LEU A 111 -6.14 7.68 -26.88
N LEU A 112 -5.45 7.50 -25.75
CA LEU A 112 -6.07 7.66 -24.43
C LEU A 112 -6.44 9.11 -24.14
N LYS A 113 -5.61 10.08 -24.55
CA LYS A 113 -5.90 11.52 -24.42
C LYS A 113 -7.07 11.96 -25.29
N GLU A 114 -7.26 11.33 -26.45
CA GLU A 114 -8.45 11.48 -27.30
C GLU A 114 -9.73 10.88 -26.69
N GLY A 115 -9.63 10.21 -25.53
CA GLY A 115 -10.76 9.59 -24.85
C GLY A 115 -11.13 8.21 -25.40
N CYS A 116 -10.27 7.57 -26.18
CA CYS A 116 -10.52 6.22 -26.66
C CYS A 116 -10.48 5.22 -25.50
N THR A 117 -11.49 4.34 -25.42
CA THR A 117 -11.52 3.28 -24.42
C THR A 117 -10.63 2.10 -24.82
N LEU A 118 -10.17 1.34 -23.83
CA LEU A 118 -9.29 0.20 -24.05
C LEU A 118 -9.89 -0.85 -25.02
N PRO A 119 -11.17 -1.25 -24.90
CA PRO A 119 -11.79 -2.18 -25.85
C PRO A 119 -11.89 -1.60 -27.27
N PHE A 120 -12.09 -0.28 -27.39
CA PHE A 120 -12.13 0.40 -28.68
C PHE A 120 -10.76 0.36 -29.36
N ILE A 121 -9.69 0.60 -28.61
CA ILE A 121 -8.31 0.54 -29.13
C ILE A 121 -7.99 -0.89 -29.59
N ALA A 122 -8.28 -1.89 -28.75
CA ALA A 122 -8.03 -3.30 -29.05
C ALA A 122 -8.77 -3.78 -30.32
N ARG A 123 -9.99 -3.26 -30.57
CA ARG A 123 -10.83 -3.68 -31.69
C ARG A 123 -10.60 -2.88 -32.97
N TYR A 124 -10.46 -1.56 -32.88
CA TYR A 124 -10.50 -0.66 -34.04
C TYR A 124 -9.18 0.09 -34.31
N ARG A 125 -8.26 0.16 -33.34
CA ARG A 125 -6.96 0.85 -33.48
C ARG A 125 -5.77 -0.08 -33.35
N LYS A 126 -5.98 -1.35 -33.71
CA LYS A 126 -4.99 -2.42 -33.57
C LYS A 126 -3.70 -2.15 -34.37
N ALA A 127 -3.80 -1.54 -35.54
CA ALA A 127 -2.63 -1.17 -36.37
C ALA A 127 -1.75 -0.08 -35.75
N VAL A 128 -2.34 0.83 -34.95
CA VAL A 128 -1.64 1.96 -34.33
C VAL A 128 -0.82 1.50 -33.13
N VAL A 129 -1.24 0.42 -32.48
CA VAL A 129 -0.59 -0.19 -31.30
C VAL A 129 0.11 -1.51 -31.66
N ASP A 130 0.61 -1.63 -32.89
CA ASP A 130 1.38 -2.78 -33.40
C ASP A 130 0.79 -4.17 -33.07
N ASN A 131 -0.53 -4.31 -33.19
CA ASN A 131 -1.24 -5.57 -32.96
C ASN A 131 -1.04 -6.22 -31.59
N LEU A 132 -0.79 -5.43 -30.54
CA LEU A 132 -0.68 -5.95 -29.17
C LEU A 132 -1.91 -6.77 -28.74
N MET A 133 -1.64 -7.82 -27.97
CA MET A 133 -2.68 -8.66 -27.36
C MET A 133 -3.44 -7.87 -26.28
N PRO A 134 -4.74 -8.15 -26.06
CA PRO A 134 -5.57 -7.41 -25.11
C PRO A 134 -5.01 -7.45 -23.68
N ASP A 135 -4.46 -8.58 -23.24
CA ASP A 135 -3.86 -8.70 -21.91
C ASP A 135 -2.65 -7.77 -21.73
N LYS A 136 -1.78 -7.69 -22.74
CA LYS A 136 -0.64 -6.75 -22.73
C LYS A 136 -1.10 -5.30 -22.76
N LEU A 137 -2.19 -5.03 -23.48
CA LEU A 137 -2.75 -3.69 -23.61
C LEU A 137 -3.42 -3.23 -22.29
N GLN A 138 -3.99 -4.16 -21.51
CA GLN A 138 -4.43 -3.91 -20.13
C GLN A 138 -3.25 -3.58 -19.21
N ASN A 139 -2.18 -4.39 -19.24
CA ASN A 139 -0.97 -4.11 -18.45
C ASN A 139 -0.38 -2.73 -18.80
N LEU A 140 -0.29 -2.42 -20.10
CA LEU A 140 0.19 -1.12 -20.58
C LEU A 140 -0.69 0.05 -20.07
N TYR A 141 -2.00 -0.15 -20.01
CA TYR A 141 -2.93 0.83 -19.45
C TYR A 141 -2.72 1.03 -17.94
N ASP A 142 -2.57 -0.04 -17.18
CA ASP A 142 -2.33 0.03 -15.74
C ASP A 142 -0.98 0.71 -15.43
N SER A 143 0.07 0.38 -16.20
CA SER A 143 1.37 1.04 -16.15
C SER A 143 1.28 2.53 -16.53
N TYR A 144 0.49 2.88 -17.55
CA TYR A 144 0.22 4.29 -17.89
C TYR A 144 -0.47 5.04 -16.75
N GLN A 145 -1.45 4.43 -16.07
CA GLN A 145 -2.11 5.05 -14.92
C GLN A 145 -1.11 5.31 -13.78
N ASN A 146 -0.21 4.36 -13.51
CA ASN A 146 0.84 4.53 -12.51
C ASN A 146 1.80 5.67 -12.87
N VAL A 147 2.25 5.76 -14.13
CA VAL A 147 3.10 6.84 -14.63
C VAL A 147 2.40 8.20 -14.55
N SER A 148 1.12 8.26 -14.95
CA SER A 148 0.32 9.49 -14.87
C SER A 148 0.12 9.94 -13.42
N PHE A 149 -0.15 9.01 -12.51
CA PHE A 149 -0.26 9.28 -11.08
C PHE A 149 1.06 9.81 -10.51
N LEU A 150 2.18 9.20 -10.87
CA LEU A 150 3.51 9.66 -10.49
C LEU A 150 3.78 11.09 -10.99
N LYS A 151 3.50 11.40 -12.26
CA LYS A 151 3.65 12.76 -12.81
C LYS A 151 2.78 13.79 -12.09
N LYS A 152 1.54 13.43 -11.72
CA LYS A 152 0.66 14.29 -10.91
C LYS A 152 1.24 14.53 -9.51
N LYS A 153 1.76 13.49 -8.86
CA LYS A 153 2.45 13.60 -7.57
C LYS A 153 3.69 14.49 -7.65
N ILE A 154 4.54 14.31 -8.66
CA ILE A 154 5.72 15.17 -8.90
C ILE A 154 5.32 16.64 -8.97
N LYS A 155 4.30 16.99 -9.77
CA LYS A 155 3.80 18.38 -9.88
C LYS A 155 3.33 18.92 -8.53
N SER A 156 2.54 18.13 -7.80
CA SER A 156 2.07 18.52 -6.47
C SER A 156 3.21 18.75 -5.48
N VAL A 157 4.22 17.87 -5.47
CA VAL A 157 5.42 18.01 -4.62
C VAL A 157 6.18 19.28 -4.98
N LEU A 158 6.43 19.55 -6.27
CA LEU A 158 7.09 20.77 -6.72
C LEU A 158 6.32 22.03 -6.29
N GLU A 159 5.00 22.05 -6.43
CA GLU A 159 4.16 23.15 -5.93
C GLU A 159 4.30 23.36 -4.41
N THR A 160 4.33 22.28 -3.63
CA THR A 160 4.54 22.39 -2.17
C THR A 160 5.92 22.92 -1.83
N LEU A 161 6.97 22.48 -2.53
CA LEU A 161 8.34 22.93 -2.29
C LEU A 161 8.52 24.39 -2.69
N ASN A 162 7.93 24.81 -3.80
CA ASN A 162 7.90 26.22 -4.25
C ASN A 162 7.26 27.12 -3.20
N LYS A 163 6.15 26.70 -2.58
CA LYS A 163 5.51 27.44 -1.49
C LYS A 163 6.41 27.56 -0.25
N THR A 164 7.15 26.51 0.08
CA THR A 164 8.06 26.51 1.23
C THR A 164 9.41 27.21 0.98
N LYS A 165 9.69 27.66 -0.25
CA LYS A 165 10.97 28.27 -0.68
C LYS A 165 12.22 27.42 -0.36
N LYS A 166 12.05 26.09 -0.21
CA LYS A 166 13.12 25.11 0.03
C LYS A 166 13.64 24.45 -1.25
N ILE A 167 13.29 24.98 -2.42
CA ILE A 167 13.66 24.39 -3.71
C ILE A 167 15.05 24.89 -4.16
N THR A 168 15.94 23.95 -4.49
CA THR A 168 17.17 24.22 -5.24
C THR A 168 17.05 23.57 -6.61
N ASN A 169 17.81 24.07 -7.58
CA ASN A 169 17.78 23.56 -8.96
C ASN A 169 18.12 22.06 -9.01
N ASP A 170 19.02 21.60 -8.14
CA ASP A 170 19.41 20.18 -8.06
C ASP A 170 18.28 19.29 -7.51
N ILE A 171 17.52 19.78 -6.51
CA ILE A 171 16.37 19.06 -5.95
C ILE A 171 15.24 19.01 -6.98
N GLU A 172 14.99 20.11 -7.69
CA GLU A 172 13.97 20.16 -8.74
C GLU A 172 14.26 19.13 -9.84
N LYS A 173 15.50 19.08 -10.33
CA LYS A 173 15.95 18.07 -11.29
C LYS A 173 15.82 16.65 -10.76
N SER A 174 16.23 16.41 -9.51
CA SER A 174 16.12 15.09 -8.88
C SER A 174 14.66 14.61 -8.80
N ILE A 175 13.74 15.51 -8.47
CA ILE A 175 12.30 15.21 -8.40
C ILE A 175 11.72 14.95 -9.80
N LEU A 176 12.11 15.73 -10.80
CA LEU A 176 11.64 15.54 -12.19
C LEU A 176 12.13 14.23 -12.82
N ASN A 177 13.29 13.75 -12.38
CA ASN A 177 13.94 12.53 -12.88
C ASN A 177 13.56 11.27 -12.10
N ALA A 178 12.73 11.38 -11.06
CA ALA A 178 12.29 10.24 -10.27
C ALA A 178 11.49 9.24 -11.12
N ARG A 179 11.92 7.97 -11.12
CA ARG A 179 11.35 6.90 -11.95
C ARG A 179 10.22 6.14 -11.27
N SER A 180 10.20 6.15 -9.94
CA SER A 180 9.22 5.44 -9.13
C SER A 180 8.65 6.33 -8.03
N LEU A 181 7.44 6.00 -7.57
CA LEU A 181 6.82 6.68 -6.44
C LEU A 181 7.68 6.55 -5.18
N SER A 182 8.30 5.39 -4.96
CA SER A 182 9.19 5.16 -3.83
C SER A 182 10.42 6.05 -3.87
N GLU A 183 11.00 6.26 -5.06
CA GLU A 183 12.16 7.13 -5.26
C GLU A 183 11.79 8.60 -5.00
N LEU A 184 10.63 9.04 -5.51
CA LEU A 184 10.10 10.37 -5.23
C LEU A 184 9.89 10.58 -3.72
N ASP A 185 9.31 9.60 -3.03
CA ASP A 185 9.06 9.67 -1.60
C ASP A 185 10.38 9.73 -0.80
N LEU A 186 11.42 9.02 -1.23
CA LEU A 186 12.76 9.08 -0.62
C LEU A 186 13.39 10.48 -0.76
N ILE A 187 13.33 11.08 -1.96
CA ILE A 187 13.86 12.43 -2.20
C ILE A 187 13.07 13.47 -1.40
N TYR A 188 11.75 13.29 -1.30
CA TYR A 188 10.86 14.23 -0.63
C TYR A 188 10.87 14.10 0.90
N ALA A 189 11.17 12.90 1.45
CA ALA A 189 11.16 12.62 2.88
C ALA A 189 11.88 13.67 3.75
N PRO A 190 13.14 14.07 3.47
CA PRO A 190 13.84 15.08 4.28
C PRO A 190 13.29 16.51 4.10
N LEU A 191 12.63 16.80 2.98
CA LEU A 191 12.11 18.13 2.66
C LEU A 191 10.70 18.36 3.19
N LYS A 192 9.96 17.28 3.43
CA LYS A 192 8.60 17.31 3.94
C LYS A 192 8.58 17.99 5.30
N SER A 193 7.75 19.02 5.44
CA SER A 193 7.53 19.64 6.75
C SER A 193 6.82 18.62 7.64
N HIS A 194 7.54 18.06 8.61
CA HIS A 194 6.94 17.29 9.67
C HIS A 194 6.14 18.25 10.56
N SER A 195 4.89 17.88 10.86
CA SER A 195 4.18 18.54 11.94
C SER A 195 4.97 18.25 13.22
N LEU A 196 5.42 19.31 13.89
CA LEU A 196 6.17 19.15 15.14
C LEU A 196 5.32 18.34 16.11
N SER A 197 5.90 17.28 16.65
CA SER A 197 5.26 16.50 17.73
C SER A 197 4.94 17.43 18.90
N LEU A 198 3.92 17.09 19.69
CA LEU A 198 3.60 17.83 20.93
C LEU A 198 4.83 17.95 21.85
N ALA A 199 5.66 16.90 21.89
CA ALA A 199 6.93 16.88 22.62
C ALA A 199 8.00 17.78 21.98
N GLU A 200 8.08 17.85 20.65
CA GLU A 200 9.03 18.75 19.95
C GLU A 200 8.64 20.21 20.13
N ARG A 201 7.34 20.51 20.08
CA ARG A 201 6.83 21.85 20.41
C ARG A 201 7.23 22.24 21.83
N ALA A 202 7.04 21.34 22.79
CA ALA A 202 7.44 21.55 24.18
C ALA A 202 8.97 21.71 24.35
N ARG A 203 9.78 20.99 23.57
CA ARG A 203 11.25 21.17 23.55
C ARG A 203 11.67 22.52 22.98
N ASN A 204 11.03 22.99 21.91
CA ASN A 204 11.26 24.32 21.35
C ASN A 204 10.92 25.45 22.34
N LEU A 205 10.03 25.18 23.30
CA LEU A 205 9.68 26.09 24.39
C LEU A 205 10.70 26.04 25.56
N GLY A 206 11.74 25.20 25.48
CA GLY A 206 12.80 25.13 26.50
C GLY A 206 12.44 24.33 27.75
N LEU A 207 11.39 23.49 27.71
CA LEU A 207 10.92 22.70 28.86
C LEU A 207 11.67 21.37 29.06
N GLU A 208 12.56 21.01 28.14
CA GLU A 208 13.36 19.78 28.16
C GLU A 208 14.19 19.55 29.44
N PRO A 209 15.00 20.52 29.94
CA PRO A 209 15.80 20.29 31.14
C PRO A 209 14.94 20.05 32.38
N TYR A 210 13.73 20.62 32.43
CA TYR A 210 12.78 20.41 33.53
C TYR A 210 12.16 19.01 33.44
N ALA A 211 11.80 18.54 32.25
CA ALA A 211 11.30 17.18 32.08
C ALA A 211 12.33 16.12 32.52
N ILE A 212 13.63 16.34 32.23
CA ILE A 212 14.71 15.44 32.67
C ILE A 212 14.86 15.45 34.19
N LYS A 213 14.79 16.62 34.83
CA LYS A 213 14.80 16.73 36.30
C LYS A 213 13.62 16.02 36.96
N ALA A 214 12.42 16.15 36.38
CA ALA A 214 11.23 15.46 36.86
C ALA A 214 11.40 13.94 36.75
N LEU A 215 11.97 13.45 35.65
CA LEU A 215 12.26 12.02 35.46
C LEU A 215 13.26 11.49 36.49
N ASN A 216 14.19 12.31 36.95
CA ASN A 216 15.16 11.98 38.01
C ASN A 216 14.57 12.07 39.43
N GLY A 217 13.30 12.43 39.58
CA GLY A 217 12.61 12.53 40.87
C GLY A 217 12.75 13.88 41.58
N GLU A 218 13.21 14.93 40.90
CA GLU A 218 13.27 16.28 41.47
C GLU A 218 11.88 16.94 41.47
N SER A 219 11.52 17.64 42.56
CA SER A 219 10.28 18.41 42.63
C SER A 219 10.39 19.71 41.85
N ILE A 220 9.47 19.96 40.91
CA ILE A 220 9.49 21.15 40.05
C ILE A 220 8.28 22.02 40.35
N ASN A 221 8.53 23.33 40.53
CA ASN A 221 7.48 24.32 40.69
C ASN A 221 6.97 24.79 39.32
N LEU A 222 5.85 24.22 38.87
CA LEU A 222 5.22 24.51 37.57
C LEU A 222 4.92 26.01 37.37
N ASN A 223 4.52 26.71 38.43
CA ASN A 223 4.19 28.15 38.38
C ASN A 223 5.39 29.03 38.03
N MET A 224 6.62 28.58 38.31
CA MET A 224 7.84 29.34 37.99
C MET A 224 8.22 29.24 36.51
N LEU A 225 7.65 28.26 35.79
CA LEU A 225 7.88 28.01 34.38
C LEU A 225 6.83 28.67 33.48
N CYS A 226 5.75 29.21 34.07
CA CYS A 226 4.78 30.03 33.35
C CYS A 226 5.47 31.26 32.77
N THR A 227 5.26 31.50 31.48
CA THR A 227 5.77 32.66 30.75
C THR A 227 4.59 33.31 30.01
N ASP A 228 4.71 34.58 29.60
CA ASP A 228 3.69 35.32 28.84
C ASP A 228 3.37 34.75 27.44
N ASN A 229 3.95 33.61 27.08
CA ASN A 229 3.64 32.90 25.85
C ASN A 229 2.27 32.20 25.96
N GLU A 230 1.48 32.18 24.88
CA GLU A 230 0.14 31.54 24.84
C GLU A 230 0.18 30.04 25.21
N ASP A 231 1.27 29.36 24.86
CA ASP A 231 1.48 27.94 25.13
C ASP A 231 1.93 27.64 26.58
N LEU A 232 2.43 28.64 27.32
CA LEU A 232 2.87 28.51 28.72
C LEU A 232 2.07 29.38 29.69
N SER A 233 0.86 29.83 29.31
CA SER A 233 0.09 30.77 30.14
C SER A 233 -0.52 30.13 31.40
N THR A 234 -0.56 28.80 31.51
CA THR A 234 -1.23 28.09 32.62
C THR A 234 -0.37 26.91 33.08
N ALA A 235 -0.32 26.68 34.40
CA ALA A 235 0.40 25.56 34.99
C ALA A 235 -0.03 24.20 34.40
N ASP A 236 -1.32 24.00 34.14
CA ASP A 236 -1.85 22.78 33.53
C ASP A 236 -1.30 22.52 32.12
N LYS A 237 -1.09 23.58 31.33
CA LYS A 237 -0.48 23.46 30.00
C LYS A 237 0.98 23.07 30.11
N VAL A 238 1.70 23.67 31.06
CA VAL A 238 3.10 23.35 31.33
C VAL A 238 3.23 21.89 31.77
N ASP A 239 2.36 21.41 32.66
CA ASP A 239 2.32 20.01 33.09
C ASP A 239 2.05 19.05 31.92
N ALA A 240 1.08 19.37 31.06
CA ALA A 240 0.82 18.59 29.85
C ALA A 240 2.05 18.55 28.93
N HIS A 241 2.72 19.69 28.72
CA HIS A 241 3.94 19.77 27.92
C HIS A 241 5.10 18.95 28.51
N LEU A 242 5.32 19.01 29.82
CA LEU A 242 6.31 18.17 30.50
C LEU A 242 5.96 16.69 30.36
N THR A 243 4.70 16.31 30.59
CA THR A 243 4.22 14.93 30.43
C THR A 243 4.46 14.40 29.02
N HIS A 244 4.23 15.23 27.99
CA HIS A 244 4.52 14.85 26.61
C HIS A 244 6.01 14.65 26.34
N ILE A 245 6.90 15.48 26.90
CA ILE A 245 8.35 15.29 26.77
C ILE A 245 8.77 13.98 27.47
N VAL A 246 8.32 13.76 28.70
CA VAL A 246 8.63 12.53 29.45
C VAL A 246 8.14 11.29 28.70
N ALA A 247 6.91 11.32 28.16
CA ALA A 247 6.37 10.24 27.35
C ALA A 247 7.22 9.97 26.09
N ASP A 248 7.73 11.01 25.43
CA ASP A 248 8.60 10.87 24.25
C ASP A 248 9.97 10.26 24.62
N ILE A 249 10.53 10.62 25.78
CA ILE A 249 11.77 10.02 26.30
C ILE A 249 11.55 8.52 26.58
N ILE A 250 10.49 8.17 27.30
CA ILE A 250 10.15 6.77 27.63
C ILE A 250 9.86 5.96 26.36
N HIS A 251 9.19 6.56 25.37
CA HIS A 251 8.88 5.89 24.11
C HIS A 251 10.13 5.54 23.29
N LYS A 252 11.18 6.38 23.36
CA LYS A 252 12.44 6.21 22.63
C LYS A 252 13.45 5.31 23.33
N ASP A 253 13.30 5.06 24.63
CA ASP A 253 14.22 4.21 25.38
C ASP A 253 14.11 2.75 24.93
N THR A 254 15.23 2.19 24.46
CA THR A 254 15.31 0.82 23.96
C THR A 254 15.01 -0.20 25.05
N ARG A 255 15.35 0.10 26.31
CA ARG A 255 15.12 -0.80 27.45
C ARG A 255 13.62 -1.01 27.68
N VAL A 256 12.84 0.06 27.63
CA VAL A 256 11.38 0.02 27.73
C VAL A 256 10.82 -0.85 26.59
N LEU A 257 11.28 -0.63 25.36
CA LEU A 257 10.79 -1.34 24.18
C LEU A 257 11.12 -2.84 24.20
N GLU A 258 12.30 -3.22 24.66
CA GLU A 258 12.71 -4.63 24.83
C GLU A 258 11.85 -5.34 25.88
N GLN A 259 11.57 -4.68 27.01
CA GLN A 259 10.68 -5.23 28.03
C GLN A 259 9.26 -5.37 27.52
N ILE A 260 8.71 -4.35 26.83
CA ILE A 260 7.39 -4.44 26.20
C ILE A 260 7.34 -5.59 25.20
N ARG A 261 8.38 -5.80 24.38
CA ARG A 261 8.45 -6.95 23.44
C ARG A 261 8.46 -8.29 24.19
N SER A 262 9.24 -8.40 25.26
CA SER A 262 9.32 -9.62 26.07
C SER A 262 7.97 -9.95 26.69
N ILE A 263 7.28 -8.96 27.26
CA ILE A 263 5.94 -9.15 27.85
C ILE A 263 4.91 -9.42 26.75
N LYS A 264 5.00 -8.75 25.59
CA LYS A 264 4.11 -8.97 24.44
C LYS A 264 4.11 -10.44 24.00
N ASP A 265 5.28 -11.09 23.96
CA ASP A 265 5.39 -12.48 23.54
C ASP A 265 4.71 -13.44 24.54
N GLU A 266 4.70 -13.10 25.82
CA GLU A 266 3.96 -13.84 26.85
C GLU A 266 2.44 -13.55 26.82
N THR A 267 2.06 -12.36 26.34
CA THR A 267 0.67 -11.93 26.37
C THR A 267 -0.20 -12.57 25.29
N ARG A 268 -1.40 -12.96 25.70
CA ARG A 268 -2.47 -13.36 24.78
C ARG A 268 -3.44 -12.20 24.62
N PHE A 269 -3.24 -11.40 23.57
CA PHE A 269 -4.18 -10.33 23.22
C PHE A 269 -5.53 -10.90 22.81
N THR A 270 -6.60 -10.24 23.25
CA THR A 270 -7.97 -10.59 22.83
C THR A 270 -8.49 -9.52 21.89
N ILE A 271 -8.89 -9.92 20.69
CA ILE A 271 -9.57 -9.04 19.75
C ILE A 271 -11.06 -9.07 20.11
N GLN A 272 -11.66 -7.90 20.29
CA GLN A 272 -13.09 -7.73 20.51
C GLN A 272 -13.64 -6.85 19.40
N SER A 273 -14.73 -7.27 18.76
CA SER A 273 -15.46 -6.43 17.83
C SER A 273 -16.81 -6.07 18.43
N SER A 274 -17.18 -4.81 18.25
CA SER A 274 -18.42 -4.22 18.71
C SER A 274 -19.10 -3.47 17.57
N ARG A 275 -20.43 -3.33 17.62
CA ARG A 275 -21.14 -2.50 16.65
C ARG A 275 -20.82 -1.01 16.86
N THR A 276 -20.52 -0.30 15.77
CA THR A 276 -20.18 1.13 15.86
C THR A 276 -21.38 1.98 16.26
N LYS A 277 -21.16 2.95 17.15
CA LYS A 277 -22.19 3.90 17.65
C LYS A 277 -22.88 4.72 16.55
N SER A 278 -22.25 4.86 15.38
CA SER A 278 -22.83 5.51 14.19
C SER A 278 -24.06 4.77 13.66
N THR A 279 -24.11 3.45 13.84
CA THR A 279 -25.21 2.60 13.37
C THR A 279 -26.29 2.37 14.43
N THR A 280 -26.08 2.82 15.67
CA THR A 280 -27.06 2.70 16.77
C THR A 280 -27.91 3.96 16.96
N LYS A 281 -27.50 5.11 16.40
CA LYS A 281 -28.35 6.30 16.31
C LYS A 281 -29.44 6.06 15.26
N GLY A 282 -30.57 5.54 15.74
CA GLY A 282 -31.88 5.66 15.13
C GLY A 282 -32.01 5.14 13.69
N LYS A 283 -32.36 3.85 13.57
CA LYS A 283 -33.48 3.52 12.67
C LYS A 283 -34.68 4.29 13.20
N ASN A 284 -34.89 5.51 12.75
CA ASN A 284 -36.26 5.94 12.50
C ASN A 284 -36.72 5.02 11.37
N GLU A 285 -37.56 4.07 11.75
CA GLU A 285 -38.49 3.39 10.87
C GLU A 285 -39.13 4.48 9.98
N ASP A 286 -39.26 4.21 8.68
CA ASP A 286 -39.73 5.15 7.65
C ASP A 286 -38.66 5.99 6.95
N LYS A 287 -37.78 5.31 6.20
CA LYS A 287 -37.49 5.62 4.79
C LYS A 287 -36.55 4.58 4.21
N ILE A 288 -37.14 3.51 3.66
CA ILE A 288 -36.49 2.68 2.65
C ILE A 288 -36.43 3.54 1.37
N THR A 289 -35.52 4.50 1.33
CA THR A 289 -35.14 5.15 0.07
C THR A 289 -33.89 4.45 -0.42
N LYS A 290 -34.10 3.65 -1.48
CA LYS A 290 -33.10 3.03 -2.33
C LYS A 290 -32.04 4.05 -2.74
N VAL A 291 -30.92 4.10 -2.02
CA VAL A 291 -29.71 4.82 -2.42
C VAL A 291 -28.50 4.04 -1.87
N ASP A 292 -27.83 3.31 -2.76
CA ASP A 292 -26.40 2.96 -2.73
C ASP A 292 -25.74 2.56 -1.40
N SER A 293 -26.44 1.83 -0.53
CA SER A 293 -25.86 1.27 0.70
C SER A 293 -25.22 -0.09 0.38
N LYS A 294 -23.96 -0.08 -0.03
CA LYS A 294 -23.19 -1.27 -0.47
C LYS A 294 -22.94 -2.33 0.60
N SER A 295 -23.46 -2.18 1.82
CA SER A 295 -23.32 -3.19 2.85
C SER A 295 -24.51 -3.23 3.79
N ASP A 296 -25.23 -4.35 3.72
CA ASP A 296 -26.25 -4.68 4.70
C ASP A 296 -25.55 -4.91 6.04
N PRO A 297 -25.85 -4.13 7.10
CA PRO A 297 -25.24 -4.32 8.41
C PRO A 297 -25.54 -5.72 8.97
N GLU A 298 -26.56 -6.39 8.44
CA GLU A 298 -26.92 -7.75 8.81
C GLU A 298 -25.86 -8.80 8.44
N THR A 299 -25.03 -8.53 7.44
CA THR A 299 -23.95 -9.44 7.01
C THR A 299 -22.91 -9.64 8.12
N TYR A 300 -22.77 -8.66 9.02
CA TYR A 300 -21.81 -8.66 10.13
C TYR A 300 -22.42 -9.07 11.48
N LYS A 301 -23.66 -9.62 11.50
CA LYS A 301 -24.37 -10.03 12.73
C LYS A 301 -23.52 -10.91 13.65
N LEU A 302 -22.75 -11.84 13.09
CA LEU A 302 -21.88 -12.75 13.84
C LEU A 302 -20.72 -12.06 14.55
N TYR A 303 -20.39 -10.82 14.16
CA TYR A 303 -19.24 -10.06 14.65
C TYR A 303 -19.62 -8.87 15.55
N PHE A 304 -20.90 -8.71 15.90
CA PHE A 304 -21.32 -7.59 16.75
C PHE A 304 -20.88 -7.72 18.21
N ASP A 305 -20.82 -8.93 18.76
CA ASP A 305 -20.35 -9.22 20.13
C ASP A 305 -19.29 -10.31 20.10
N TRP A 306 -18.37 -10.23 19.14
CA TRP A 306 -17.37 -11.26 18.93
C TRP A 306 -16.09 -10.98 19.71
N LYS A 307 -15.57 -12.01 20.37
CA LYS A 307 -14.32 -11.98 21.13
C LYS A 307 -13.50 -13.21 20.81
N CYS A 308 -12.23 -13.02 20.47
CA CYS A 308 -11.32 -14.13 20.21
C CYS A 308 -9.88 -13.74 20.54
N PRO A 309 -9.08 -14.64 21.13
CA PRO A 309 -7.64 -14.42 21.23
C PRO A 309 -7.02 -14.28 19.84
N ALA A 310 -6.09 -13.33 19.69
CA ALA A 310 -5.46 -13.02 18.41
C ALA A 310 -4.78 -14.22 17.74
N GLN A 311 -4.35 -15.22 18.53
CA GLN A 311 -3.69 -16.44 18.03
C GLN A 311 -4.63 -17.41 17.32
N PHE A 312 -5.95 -17.35 17.58
CA PHE A 312 -6.93 -18.30 17.03
C PHE A 312 -7.82 -17.71 15.93
N ILE A 313 -7.59 -16.45 15.54
CA ILE A 313 -8.36 -15.80 14.49
C ILE A 313 -8.08 -16.46 13.13
N LYS A 314 -9.15 -16.82 12.41
CA LYS A 314 -9.03 -17.42 11.07
C LYS A 314 -8.89 -16.32 10.00
N PRO A 315 -8.18 -16.57 8.88
CA PRO A 315 -7.98 -15.56 7.84
C PRO A 315 -9.28 -14.91 7.31
N HIS A 316 -10.34 -15.70 7.13
CA HIS A 316 -11.64 -15.17 6.67
C HIS A 316 -12.33 -14.28 7.73
N GLN A 317 -12.08 -14.51 9.01
CA GLN A 317 -12.61 -13.67 10.09
C GLN A 317 -11.89 -12.33 10.12
N THR A 318 -10.56 -12.33 9.95
CA THR A 318 -9.77 -11.09 9.82
C THR A 318 -10.27 -10.24 8.65
N LEU A 319 -10.51 -10.85 7.48
CA LEU A 319 -11.05 -10.13 6.33
C LEU A 319 -12.45 -9.56 6.59
N ALA A 320 -13.32 -10.32 7.26
CA ALA A 320 -14.67 -9.86 7.61
C ALA A 320 -14.62 -8.67 8.58
N LEU A 321 -13.73 -8.72 9.58
CA LEU A 321 -13.53 -7.64 10.54
C LEU A 321 -12.97 -6.38 9.88
N ASN A 322 -11.89 -6.49 9.10
CA ASN A 322 -11.28 -5.34 8.40
C ASN A 322 -12.29 -4.69 7.45
N ARG A 323 -13.03 -5.50 6.69
CA ARG A 323 -14.08 -4.99 5.80
C ARG A 323 -15.20 -4.29 6.57
N GLY A 324 -15.66 -4.88 7.68
CA GLY A 324 -16.69 -4.27 8.52
C GLY A 324 -16.23 -2.97 9.21
N GLU A 325 -14.92 -2.84 9.48
CA GLU A 325 -14.29 -1.61 9.99
C GLU A 325 -14.16 -0.54 8.90
N ASP A 326 -13.70 -0.90 7.70
CA ASP A 326 -13.61 0.00 6.54
C ASP A 326 -14.99 0.57 6.16
N GLU A 327 -16.02 -0.26 6.23
CA GLU A 327 -17.43 0.11 6.02
C GLU A 327 -18.05 0.84 7.24
N LYS A 328 -17.29 1.02 8.33
CA LYS A 328 -17.69 1.71 9.57
C LYS A 328 -18.87 1.08 10.31
N ILE A 329 -19.16 -0.20 10.07
CA ILE A 329 -20.23 -0.97 10.71
C ILE A 329 -19.75 -1.58 12.03
N LEU A 330 -18.50 -2.06 12.06
CA LEU A 330 -17.84 -2.66 13.21
C LEU A 330 -16.74 -1.73 13.74
N SER A 331 -16.52 -1.79 15.05
CA SER A 331 -15.36 -1.23 15.74
C SER A 331 -14.59 -2.38 16.37
N VAL A 332 -13.36 -2.59 15.88
CA VAL A 332 -12.47 -3.64 16.36
C VAL A 332 -11.51 -3.02 17.39
N LYS A 333 -11.35 -3.70 18.53
CA LYS A 333 -10.47 -3.28 19.62
C LYS A 333 -9.61 -4.44 20.06
N VAL A 334 -8.35 -4.14 20.37
CA VAL A 334 -7.46 -5.10 21.02
C VAL A 334 -7.53 -4.85 22.52
N VAL A 335 -7.98 -5.84 23.27
CA VAL A 335 -8.03 -5.83 24.73
C VAL A 335 -6.79 -6.51 25.27
N ILE A 336 -6.05 -5.74 26.06
CA ILE A 336 -4.84 -6.14 26.77
C ILE A 336 -5.25 -6.52 28.20
N PRO A 337 -4.78 -7.65 28.75
CA PRO A 337 -5.14 -8.08 30.08
C PRO A 337 -4.49 -7.22 31.18
N ASP A 338 -5.18 -7.00 32.30
CA ASP A 338 -4.75 -6.09 33.38
C ASP A 338 -3.36 -6.44 33.97
N TRP A 339 -3.00 -7.73 34.02
CA TRP A 339 -1.70 -8.15 34.53
C TRP A 339 -0.53 -7.61 33.69
N PHE A 340 -0.76 -7.26 32.42
CA PHE A 340 0.23 -6.63 31.55
C PHE A 340 0.71 -5.30 32.14
N TYR A 341 -0.24 -4.46 32.56
CA TYR A 341 0.05 -3.15 33.17
C TYR A 341 0.76 -3.33 34.50
N ASN A 342 0.26 -4.24 35.35
CA ASN A 342 0.89 -4.52 36.64
C ASN A 342 2.33 -5.03 36.51
N LYS A 343 2.63 -5.81 35.46
CA LYS A 343 3.99 -6.32 35.21
C LYS A 343 4.93 -5.21 34.74
N LEU A 344 4.43 -4.28 33.94
CA LEU A 344 5.18 -3.09 33.55
C LEU A 344 5.45 -2.16 34.75
N GLU A 345 4.46 -1.90 35.60
CA GLU A 345 4.62 -1.08 36.80
C GLU A 345 5.68 -1.66 37.76
N ARG A 346 5.68 -2.98 37.96
CA ARG A 346 6.68 -3.67 38.80
C ARG A 346 8.12 -3.63 38.28
N TYR A 347 8.32 -3.31 37.01
CA TYR A 347 9.67 -3.18 36.47
C TYR A 347 10.28 -1.81 36.80
N TYR A 348 9.43 -0.78 36.98
CA TYR A 348 9.87 0.60 37.22
C TYR A 348 9.84 1.02 38.69
N ASN A 349 8.98 0.39 39.50
CA ASN A 349 9.07 0.44 40.97
C ASN A 349 10.11 -0.55 41.48
#